data_AF-A0AA97LHL3-F1
#
_entry.id   AF-A0AA97LHL3-F1
#
_cell.length_a   1.000
_cell.length_b   1.000
_cell.length_c   1.000
_cell.angle_alpha   90.00
_cell.angle_beta   90.00
_cell.angle_gamma   90.00
#
_symmetry.space_group_name_H-M   'P 1'
#
loop_
_entity.id
_entity.type
_entity.pdbx_description
1 polymer ?
#
loop_
_entity_poly.entity_id
_entity_poly.type
_entity_poly.pdbx_seq_one_letter_code
_entity_poly.pdbx_strand_id
1 'polypeptide(L)'
;MDYPAPRLLTDDESERDSIRTGESREIGEEVLQDLAPLALPELRSMVHEMSHANSVLKLEAAMFEKFFNRMEPRDLTGHLPPDRHGSSLDLGPAVYSRGRRKSKSRITADRLICLTVEQKCDLAQRELEETREDIQRMKENSERVLQNYLAALEEADIRVVDIKKAIVDFEKDIVNTITKKKGSIIASDKVLRYMEDKIRSRDVLKEKIRLKNDSLKVQKKKMQMQLRQKEELGEALHEVDFQQLKIENAQFLEKIEERNQDLLRQKMTVGNALQILNFYKRKLQTTTSMATRLVKDIAQRKESLEKIEREGILVEKMALQSYRSVWQKAKLASHELQALLPEQVAR
;
A
#
# COMPACT_ATOMS: atom_id res chain seq x y z
N MET A 1 5.86 -57.03 -57.56
CA MET A 1 6.58 -55.80 -57.18
C MET A 1 6.65 -55.79 -55.68
N ASP A 2 7.76 -56.34 -55.22
CA ASP A 2 8.08 -56.68 -53.84
C ASP A 2 8.24 -55.42 -52.98
N TYR A 3 7.52 -55.39 -51.87
CA TYR A 3 7.83 -54.51 -50.75
C TYR A 3 8.54 -55.36 -49.70
N PRO A 4 9.80 -55.02 -49.32
CA PRO A 4 10.56 -55.81 -48.39
C PRO A 4 10.06 -55.62 -46.95
N ALA A 5 9.92 -56.74 -46.25
CA ALA A 5 9.61 -56.81 -44.82
C ALA A 5 10.72 -56.17 -43.96
N PRO A 6 10.39 -55.49 -42.85
CA PRO A 6 11.38 -54.94 -41.93
C PRO A 6 12.15 -56.05 -41.21
N ARG A 7 13.48 -55.91 -41.19
CA ARG A 7 14.42 -56.81 -40.53
C ARG A 7 14.24 -56.75 -39.00
N LEU A 8 14.07 -57.93 -38.40
CA LEU A 8 14.32 -58.20 -36.98
C LEU A 8 15.78 -57.83 -36.65
N LEU A 9 15.95 -56.75 -35.90
CA LEU A 9 17.19 -56.48 -35.17
C LEU A 9 17.00 -57.03 -33.77
N THR A 10 17.89 -57.96 -33.47
CA THR A 10 18.04 -58.73 -32.24
C THR A 10 18.19 -57.83 -31.02
N ASP A 11 17.47 -58.19 -29.96
CA ASP A 11 17.65 -57.72 -28.60
C ASP A 11 19.08 -57.99 -28.13
N ASP A 12 19.86 -56.92 -27.99
CA ASP A 12 21.03 -56.90 -27.14
C ASP A 12 21.07 -55.52 -26.48
N GLU A 13 21.39 -55.49 -25.18
CA GLU A 13 21.31 -54.35 -24.25
C GLU A 13 20.01 -54.18 -23.45
N SER A 14 19.70 -55.18 -22.61
CA SER A 14 18.96 -54.96 -21.36
C SER A 14 19.76 -55.46 -20.16
N GLU A 15 20.97 -54.95 -19.98
CA GLU A 15 21.59 -54.83 -18.65
C GLU A 15 21.41 -53.39 -18.17
N ARG A 16 20.19 -53.06 -17.73
CA ARG A 16 19.98 -51.97 -16.78
C ARG A 16 19.58 -52.57 -15.46
N ASP A 17 20.54 -52.54 -14.56
CA ASP A 17 20.43 -52.57 -13.10
C ASP A 17 18.97 -52.50 -12.60
N SER A 18 18.42 -53.68 -12.29
CA SER A 18 17.22 -53.86 -11.49
C SER A 18 17.52 -53.42 -10.06
N ILE A 19 17.48 -52.11 -9.82
CA ILE A 19 17.55 -51.53 -8.49
C ILE A 19 16.15 -51.57 -7.88
N ARG A 20 15.95 -52.54 -6.99
CA ARG A 20 14.88 -52.66 -5.98
C ARG A 20 13.43 -52.40 -6.45
N THR A 21 12.77 -53.47 -6.87
CA THR A 21 11.30 -53.60 -6.91
C THR A 21 10.67 -53.98 -5.55
N GLY A 22 11.49 -54.08 -4.48
CA GLY A 22 11.04 -54.49 -3.15
C GLY A 22 10.08 -53.48 -2.50
N GLU A 23 10.43 -52.20 -2.55
CA GLU A 23 9.61 -51.13 -1.92
C GLU A 23 8.27 -50.94 -2.66
N SER A 24 8.23 -51.06 -4.00
CA SER A 24 6.98 -50.96 -4.76
C SER A 24 6.03 -52.15 -4.55
N ARG A 25 6.57 -53.33 -4.20
CA ARG A 25 5.77 -54.54 -3.95
C ARG A 25 5.18 -54.55 -2.54
N GLU A 26 5.95 -54.11 -1.55
CA GLU A 26 5.49 -53.94 -0.17
C GLU A 26 4.41 -52.85 -0.05
N ILE A 27 4.58 -51.71 -0.73
CA ILE A 27 3.55 -50.64 -0.80
C ILE A 27 2.27 -51.16 -1.49
N GLY A 28 2.40 -52.01 -2.51
CA GLY A 28 1.27 -52.62 -3.20
C GLY A 28 0.46 -53.59 -2.32
N GLU A 29 1.14 -54.34 -1.45
CA GLU A 29 0.52 -55.29 -0.51
C GLU A 29 -0.17 -54.59 0.69
N GLU A 30 0.40 -53.49 1.21
CA GLU A 30 -0.25 -52.65 2.24
C GLU A 30 -1.52 -51.97 1.70
N VAL A 31 -1.46 -51.39 0.50
CA VAL A 31 -2.63 -50.76 -0.15
C VAL A 31 -3.73 -51.79 -0.40
N LEU A 32 -3.39 -53.02 -0.76
CA LEU A 32 -4.35 -54.12 -0.93
C LEU A 32 -5.05 -54.54 0.38
N GLN A 33 -4.39 -54.40 1.53
CA GLN A 33 -4.97 -54.66 2.85
C GLN A 33 -5.94 -53.56 3.30
N ASP A 34 -5.62 -52.29 3.04
CA ASP A 34 -6.49 -51.14 3.36
C ASP A 34 -7.73 -51.04 2.44
N LEU A 35 -7.65 -51.68 1.27
CA LEU A 35 -8.71 -51.72 0.26
C LEU A 35 -9.78 -52.80 0.50
N ALA A 36 -9.44 -53.85 1.25
CA ALA A 36 -10.28 -55.03 1.45
C ALA A 36 -11.65 -54.77 2.15
N PRO A 37 -11.81 -53.77 3.04
CA PRO A 37 -13.09 -53.51 3.73
C PRO A 37 -13.96 -52.38 3.13
N LEU A 38 -13.52 -51.69 2.07
CA LEU A 38 -14.19 -50.46 1.57
C LEU A 38 -15.33 -50.75 0.58
N ALA A 39 -16.41 -49.96 0.64
CA ALA A 39 -17.52 -50.05 -0.31
C ALA A 39 -17.17 -49.42 -1.67
N LEU A 40 -17.82 -49.86 -2.76
CA LEU A 40 -17.55 -49.38 -4.13
C LEU A 40 -17.54 -47.83 -4.30
N PRO A 41 -18.39 -47.05 -3.62
CA PRO A 41 -18.34 -45.58 -3.68
C PRO A 41 -17.08 -44.99 -3.04
N GLU A 42 -16.63 -45.56 -1.91
CA GLU A 42 -15.41 -45.11 -1.19
C GLU A 42 -14.16 -45.41 -2.03
N LEU A 43 -14.13 -46.58 -2.67
CA LEU A 43 -13.08 -46.96 -3.61
C LEU A 43 -12.98 -45.97 -4.79
N ARG A 44 -14.11 -45.53 -5.34
CA ARG A 44 -14.14 -44.53 -6.43
C ARG A 44 -13.63 -43.17 -5.97
N SER A 45 -14.00 -42.73 -4.77
CA SER A 45 -13.48 -41.48 -4.19
C SER A 45 -11.96 -41.54 -4.07
N MET A 46 -11.43 -42.63 -3.51
CA MET A 46 -10.00 -42.79 -3.31
C MET A 46 -9.22 -42.88 -4.62
N VAL A 47 -9.75 -43.56 -5.65
CA VAL A 47 -9.14 -43.57 -6.99
C VAL A 47 -9.13 -42.16 -7.59
N HIS A 48 -10.19 -41.38 -7.43
CA HIS A 48 -10.25 -40.01 -7.91
C HIS A 48 -9.23 -39.11 -7.19
N GLU A 49 -9.13 -39.22 -5.86
CA GLU A 49 -8.16 -38.50 -5.04
C GLU A 49 -6.71 -38.88 -5.42
N MET A 50 -6.43 -40.17 -5.58
CA MET A 50 -5.12 -40.67 -5.99
C MET A 50 -4.77 -40.25 -7.42
N SER A 51 -5.75 -40.23 -8.33
CA SER A 51 -5.57 -39.74 -9.69
C SER A 51 -5.24 -38.25 -9.71
N HIS A 52 -5.95 -37.46 -8.90
CA HIS A 52 -5.68 -36.04 -8.72
C HIS A 52 -4.29 -35.80 -8.12
N ALA A 53 -3.91 -36.51 -7.05
CA ALA A 53 -2.58 -36.42 -6.44
C ALA A 53 -1.47 -36.75 -7.45
N ASN A 54 -1.64 -37.83 -8.24
CA ASN A 54 -0.72 -38.18 -9.31
C ASN A 54 -0.63 -37.11 -10.39
N SER A 55 -1.75 -36.45 -10.74
CA SER A 55 -1.75 -35.33 -11.69
C SER A 55 -0.94 -34.14 -11.17
N VAL A 56 -1.07 -33.82 -9.87
CA VAL A 56 -0.31 -32.74 -9.24
C VAL A 56 1.18 -33.06 -9.23
N LEU A 57 1.57 -34.28 -8.86
CA LEU A 57 2.98 -34.72 -8.87
C LEU A 57 3.57 -34.70 -10.28
N LYS A 58 2.80 -35.09 -11.30
CA LYS A 58 3.24 -34.99 -12.70
C LYS A 58 3.48 -33.54 -13.13
N LEU A 59 2.61 -32.63 -12.70
CA LEU A 59 2.76 -31.20 -12.99
C LEU A 59 4.00 -30.62 -12.30
N GLU A 60 4.22 -30.98 -11.03
CA GLU A 60 5.42 -30.62 -10.27
C GLU A 60 6.69 -31.16 -10.95
N ALA A 61 6.70 -32.43 -11.35
CA ALA A 61 7.83 -33.03 -12.05
C ALA A 61 8.12 -32.34 -13.39
N ALA A 62 7.08 -32.04 -14.18
CA ALA A 62 7.23 -31.33 -15.46
C ALA A 62 7.77 -29.90 -15.28
N MET A 63 7.33 -29.18 -14.25
CA MET A 63 7.86 -27.87 -13.88
C MET A 63 9.35 -27.96 -13.56
N PHE A 64 9.76 -28.92 -12.72
CA PHE A 64 11.16 -29.10 -12.35
C PHE A 64 12.02 -29.54 -13.52
N GLU A 65 11.52 -30.41 -14.39
CA GLU A 65 12.20 -30.84 -15.61
C GLU A 65 12.41 -29.66 -16.57
N LYS A 66 11.39 -28.81 -16.75
CA LYS A 66 11.49 -27.60 -17.57
C LYS A 66 12.57 -26.65 -17.05
N PHE A 67 12.59 -26.41 -15.75
CA PHE A 67 13.63 -25.59 -15.12
C PHE A 67 15.01 -26.21 -15.24
N PHE A 68 15.14 -27.51 -14.97
CA PHE A 68 16.39 -28.24 -15.05
C PHE A 68 17.00 -28.18 -16.47
N ASN A 69 16.19 -28.48 -17.49
CA ASN A 69 16.59 -28.43 -18.90
C ASN A 69 17.02 -27.02 -19.36
N ARG A 70 16.57 -25.97 -18.67
CA ARG A 70 16.93 -24.58 -18.95
C ARG A 70 18.20 -24.15 -18.20
N MET A 71 18.45 -24.72 -17.02
CA MET A 71 19.62 -24.46 -16.17
C MET A 71 20.84 -25.29 -16.54
N GLU A 72 20.67 -26.43 -17.23
CA GLU A 72 21.80 -27.09 -17.88
C GLU A 72 22.45 -26.11 -18.86
N PRO A 73 23.75 -25.81 -18.73
CA PRO A 73 24.47 -25.09 -19.75
C PRO A 73 24.32 -25.91 -21.04
N ARG A 74 23.60 -25.38 -22.03
CA ARG A 74 23.74 -25.86 -23.40
C ARG A 74 25.21 -25.66 -23.76
N ASP A 75 26.00 -26.72 -23.61
CA ASP A 75 27.38 -26.76 -24.02
C ASP A 75 27.45 -26.35 -25.50
N LEU A 76 27.96 -25.13 -25.71
CA LEU A 76 28.76 -24.67 -26.83
C LEU A 76 28.80 -25.59 -28.07
N THR A 77 27.67 -25.75 -28.74
CA THR A 77 27.60 -26.34 -30.08
C THR A 77 26.84 -25.42 -31.02
N GLY A 78 27.57 -24.42 -31.49
CA GLY A 78 27.44 -23.86 -32.84
C GLY A 78 26.10 -23.25 -33.24
N HIS A 79 25.88 -21.98 -32.89
CA HIS A 79 25.40 -21.01 -33.87
C HIS A 79 25.77 -19.59 -33.44
N LEU A 80 26.71 -18.98 -34.17
CA LEU A 80 27.04 -17.56 -34.08
C LEU A 80 25.82 -16.71 -34.49
N PRO A 81 25.45 -15.67 -33.73
CA PRO A 81 24.78 -14.49 -34.26
C PRO A 81 25.79 -13.35 -34.51
N PRO A 82 25.54 -12.48 -35.50
CA PRO A 82 26.50 -11.46 -35.91
C PRO A 82 26.54 -10.28 -34.95
N ASP A 83 27.72 -9.68 -34.85
CA ASP A 83 28.04 -8.42 -34.18
C ASP A 83 26.99 -7.32 -34.34
N ARG A 84 26.75 -6.59 -33.25
CA ARG A 84 26.75 -5.11 -33.24
C ARG A 84 26.84 -4.53 -31.82
N HIS A 85 27.79 -3.62 -31.68
CA HIS A 85 28.25 -2.90 -30.50
C HIS A 85 27.20 -2.05 -29.76
N GLY A 86 27.41 -1.88 -28.43
CA GLY A 86 27.07 -0.64 -27.72
C GLY A 86 26.79 -0.75 -26.21
N SER A 87 27.72 -0.23 -25.39
CA SER A 87 27.58 0.34 -24.01
C SER A 87 27.12 -0.58 -22.85
N SER A 88 27.94 -0.92 -21.85
CA SER A 88 28.49 -0.13 -20.72
C SER A 88 27.55 0.01 -19.51
N LEU A 89 28.15 -0.21 -18.32
CA LEU A 89 27.68 -0.06 -16.92
C LEU A 89 27.15 -1.39 -16.31
N ASP A 90 27.99 -2.16 -15.61
CA ASP A 90 28.48 -2.00 -14.22
C ASP A 90 27.44 -2.43 -13.19
N LEU A 91 27.71 -3.54 -12.50
CA LEU A 91 27.25 -3.90 -11.14
C LEU A 91 27.85 -5.26 -10.71
N GLY A 92 28.84 -5.20 -9.81
CA GLY A 92 29.03 -6.14 -8.69
C GLY A 92 29.70 -7.52 -8.94
N PRO A 93 30.78 -7.87 -8.21
CA PRO A 93 31.47 -9.15 -8.38
C PRO A 93 30.72 -10.30 -7.70
N ALA A 94 30.06 -11.15 -8.48
CA ALA A 94 29.61 -12.45 -8.01
C ALA A 94 30.83 -13.38 -7.83
N VAL A 95 31.01 -13.86 -6.60
CA VAL A 95 32.06 -14.77 -6.16
C VAL A 95 31.91 -16.12 -6.88
N TYR A 96 32.68 -16.33 -7.94
CA TYR A 96 32.87 -17.65 -8.53
C TYR A 96 33.88 -18.43 -7.69
N SER A 97 33.37 -19.23 -6.74
CA SER A 97 34.14 -20.30 -6.11
C SER A 97 34.50 -21.35 -7.16
N ARG A 98 35.75 -21.33 -7.64
CA ARG A 98 36.36 -22.41 -8.44
C ARG A 98 36.46 -23.69 -7.59
N GLY A 99 35.46 -24.55 -7.72
CA GLY A 99 35.41 -25.87 -7.11
C GLY A 99 36.26 -26.89 -7.88
N ARG A 100 37.39 -27.25 -7.28
CA ARG A 100 38.31 -28.32 -7.64
C ARG A 100 37.58 -29.68 -7.73
N ARG A 101 37.62 -30.33 -8.91
CA ARG A 101 37.12 -31.71 -9.11
C ARG A 101 37.79 -32.68 -8.13
N LYS A 102 37.01 -33.39 -7.31
CA LYS A 102 37.47 -34.58 -6.57
C LYS A 102 36.42 -35.68 -6.64
N SER A 103 36.88 -36.78 -7.24
CA SER A 103 36.42 -38.17 -7.29
C SER A 103 34.99 -38.55 -6.82
N LYS A 104 34.29 -39.21 -7.74
CA LYS A 104 33.19 -40.17 -7.54
C LYS A 104 33.37 -40.97 -6.23
N SER A 105 32.42 -40.83 -5.32
CA SER A 105 32.12 -41.82 -4.27
C SER A 105 30.63 -42.13 -4.36
N ARG A 106 30.28 -43.42 -4.31
CA ARG A 106 28.91 -43.94 -4.36
C ARG A 106 28.02 -43.15 -3.42
N ILE A 107 27.06 -42.41 -3.98
CA ILE A 107 25.99 -41.78 -3.24
C ILE A 107 25.03 -42.91 -2.89
N THR A 108 25.06 -43.34 -1.63
CA THR A 108 24.00 -44.12 -1.00
C THR A 108 22.68 -43.37 -1.22
N ALA A 109 21.62 -44.09 -1.61
CA ALA A 109 20.28 -43.54 -1.88
C ALA A 109 19.71 -42.64 -0.75
N ASP A 110 20.32 -42.67 0.43
CA ASP A 110 19.95 -41.98 1.66
C ASP A 110 20.38 -40.48 1.74
N ARG A 111 20.89 -39.91 0.64
CA ARG A 111 21.08 -38.46 0.49
C ARG A 111 20.47 -37.95 -0.81
N LEU A 112 19.20 -38.26 -1.03
CA LEU A 112 18.38 -37.43 -1.91
C LEU A 112 18.40 -36.02 -1.33
N ILE A 113 19.16 -35.12 -1.97
CA ILE A 113 19.10 -33.69 -1.68
C ILE A 113 17.74 -33.24 -2.21
N CYS A 114 16.73 -33.40 -1.38
CA CYS A 114 15.40 -32.89 -1.66
C CYS A 114 15.44 -31.37 -1.53
N LEU A 115 14.86 -30.68 -2.51
CA LEU A 115 14.62 -29.24 -2.40
C LEU A 115 13.76 -28.99 -1.15
N THR A 116 14.12 -27.97 -0.38
CA THR A 116 13.26 -27.51 0.73
C THR A 116 11.95 -27.00 0.17
N VAL A 117 10.88 -26.98 0.99
CA VAL A 117 9.58 -26.44 0.58
C VAL A 117 9.71 -25.00 0.06
N GLU A 118 10.55 -24.20 0.73
CA GLU A 118 10.87 -22.83 0.31
C GLU A 118 11.52 -22.80 -1.09
N GLN A 119 12.53 -23.63 -1.35
CA GLN A 119 13.17 -23.73 -2.67
C GLN A 119 12.20 -24.20 -3.77
N LYS A 120 11.27 -25.12 -3.44
CA LYS A 120 10.21 -25.56 -4.36
C LYS A 120 9.23 -24.43 -4.66
N CYS A 121 8.83 -23.66 -3.66
CA CYS A 121 7.96 -22.49 -3.83
C CYS A 121 8.61 -21.41 -4.69
N ASP A 122 9.89 -21.09 -4.43
CA ASP A 122 10.64 -20.12 -5.25
C ASP A 122 10.75 -20.56 -6.71
N LEU A 123 10.98 -21.85 -6.93
CA LEU A 123 11.05 -22.44 -8.26
C LEU A 123 9.70 -22.38 -8.97
N ALA A 124 8.61 -22.75 -8.28
CA ALA A 124 7.26 -22.65 -8.82
C ALA A 124 6.90 -21.21 -9.17
N GLN A 125 7.29 -20.24 -8.34
CA GLN A 125 7.06 -18.83 -8.59
C GLN A 125 7.83 -18.34 -9.83
N ARG A 126 9.11 -18.72 -9.97
CA ARG A 126 9.91 -18.38 -11.17
C ARG A 126 9.34 -18.98 -12.45
N GLU A 127 8.97 -20.26 -12.45
CA GLU A 127 8.34 -20.89 -13.62
C GLU A 127 6.99 -20.26 -13.97
N LEU A 128 6.22 -19.83 -12.96
CA LEU A 128 4.97 -19.11 -13.15
C LEU A 128 5.20 -17.71 -13.75
N GLU A 129 6.20 -16.98 -13.31
CA GLU A 129 6.60 -15.70 -13.90
C GLU A 129 7.07 -15.88 -15.35
N GLU A 130 7.91 -16.87 -15.63
CA GLU A 130 8.41 -17.15 -16.98
C GLU A 130 7.28 -17.57 -17.94
N THR A 131 6.38 -18.45 -17.50
CA THR A 131 5.22 -18.86 -18.33
C THR A 131 4.28 -17.69 -18.58
N ARG A 132 4.11 -16.76 -17.63
CA ARG A 132 3.36 -15.51 -17.85
C ARG A 132 4.02 -14.65 -18.92
N GLU A 133 5.35 -14.50 -18.89
CA GLU A 133 6.08 -13.78 -19.93
C GLU A 133 5.99 -14.48 -21.29
N ASP A 134 6.09 -15.81 -21.35
CA ASP A 134 5.95 -16.58 -22.59
C ASP A 134 4.56 -16.38 -23.21
N ILE A 135 3.51 -16.43 -22.39
CA ILE A 135 2.14 -16.15 -22.82
C ILE A 135 2.04 -14.72 -23.38
N GLN A 136 2.66 -13.74 -22.70
CA GLN A 136 2.64 -12.34 -23.15
C GLN A 136 3.39 -12.16 -24.47
N ARG A 137 4.61 -12.72 -24.60
CA ARG A 137 5.38 -12.75 -25.85
C ARG A 137 4.59 -13.39 -26.99
N MET A 138 3.94 -14.52 -26.73
CA MET A 138 3.11 -15.21 -27.72
C MET A 138 1.91 -14.36 -28.15
N LYS A 139 1.23 -13.70 -27.20
CA LYS A 139 0.13 -12.76 -27.49
C LYS A 139 0.59 -11.62 -28.39
N GLU A 140 1.65 -10.92 -28.01
CA GLU A 140 2.21 -9.81 -28.81
C GLU A 140 2.64 -10.26 -30.21
N ASN A 141 3.22 -11.46 -30.32
CA ASN A 141 3.59 -12.02 -31.62
C ASN A 141 2.37 -12.36 -32.47
N SER A 142 1.36 -13.00 -31.88
CA SER A 142 0.12 -13.34 -32.57
C SER A 142 -0.63 -12.09 -33.06
N GLU A 143 -0.68 -11.03 -32.24
CA GLU A 143 -1.28 -9.76 -32.61
C GLU A 143 -0.50 -9.10 -33.76
N ARG A 144 0.84 -9.07 -33.69
CA ARG A 144 1.68 -8.53 -34.76
C ARG A 144 1.46 -9.27 -36.08
N VAL A 145 1.36 -10.59 -36.03
CA VAL A 145 1.07 -11.43 -37.21
C VAL A 145 -0.33 -11.15 -37.74
N LEU A 146 -1.34 -11.06 -36.87
CA LEU A 146 -2.71 -10.72 -37.25
C LEU A 146 -2.78 -9.36 -37.96
N GLN A 147 -2.13 -8.34 -37.39
CA GLN A 147 -2.07 -7.00 -37.98
C GLN A 147 -1.40 -7.01 -39.36
N ASN A 148 -0.36 -7.82 -39.56
CA ASN A 148 0.27 -7.99 -40.88
C ASN A 148 -0.69 -8.64 -41.89
N TYR A 149 -1.45 -9.66 -41.48
CA TYR A 149 -2.44 -10.29 -42.36
C TYR A 149 -3.58 -9.32 -42.73
N LEU A 150 -4.08 -8.55 -41.76
CA LEU A 150 -5.09 -7.51 -42.03
C LEU A 150 -4.57 -6.47 -43.03
N ALA A 151 -3.35 -5.96 -42.82
CA ALA A 151 -2.73 -5.01 -43.75
C ALA A 151 -2.54 -5.59 -45.17
N ALA A 152 -2.15 -6.87 -45.27
CA ALA A 152 -2.01 -7.54 -46.57
C ALA A 152 -3.36 -7.73 -47.27
N LEU A 153 -4.42 -7.98 -46.51
CA LEU A 153 -5.77 -8.14 -47.03
C LEU A 153 -6.34 -6.80 -47.52
N GLU A 154 -6.19 -5.73 -46.74
CA GLU A 154 -6.54 -4.37 -47.16
C GLU A 154 -5.76 -3.92 -48.41
N GLU A 155 -4.47 -4.23 -48.48
CA GLU A 155 -3.66 -3.94 -49.67
C GLU A 155 -4.17 -4.72 -50.89
N ALA A 156 -4.52 -6.00 -50.73
CA ALA A 156 -5.07 -6.81 -51.80
C ALA A 156 -6.40 -6.25 -52.32
N ASP A 157 -7.29 -5.81 -51.42
CA ASP A 157 -8.57 -5.19 -51.79
C ASP A 157 -8.36 -3.91 -52.61
N ILE A 158 -7.44 -3.04 -52.18
CA ILE A 158 -7.06 -1.84 -52.93
C ILE A 158 -6.50 -2.23 -54.31
N ARG A 159 -5.59 -3.21 -54.38
CA ARG A 159 -5.00 -3.67 -55.64
C ARG A 159 -6.06 -4.22 -56.59
N VAL A 160 -7.05 -4.97 -56.11
CA VAL A 160 -8.13 -5.51 -56.95
C VAL A 160 -8.95 -4.39 -57.58
N VAL A 161 -9.28 -3.35 -56.80
CA VAL A 161 -9.99 -2.18 -57.33
C VAL A 161 -9.15 -1.43 -58.36
N ASP A 162 -7.87 -1.20 -58.07
CA ASP A 162 -6.96 -0.51 -58.98
C ASP A 162 -6.72 -1.28 -60.29
N ILE A 163 -6.60 -2.61 -60.24
CA ILE A 163 -6.45 -3.46 -61.43
C ILE A 163 -7.71 -3.39 -62.28
N LYS A 164 -8.90 -3.53 -61.68
CA LYS A 164 -10.18 -3.42 -62.42
C LYS A 164 -10.28 -2.07 -63.13
N LYS A 165 -9.93 -0.98 -62.43
CA LYS A 165 -9.89 0.35 -63.03
C LYS A 165 -8.86 0.44 -64.16
N ALA A 166 -7.66 -0.09 -63.96
CA ALA A 166 -6.61 -0.09 -64.96
C ALA A 166 -6.99 -0.86 -66.23
N ILE A 167 -7.74 -1.97 -66.11
CA ILE A 167 -8.28 -2.72 -67.24
C ILE A 167 -9.25 -1.85 -68.04
N VAL A 168 -10.23 -1.24 -67.37
CA VAL A 168 -11.24 -0.38 -68.02
C VAL A 168 -10.58 0.84 -68.69
N ASP A 169 -9.66 1.51 -67.99
CA ASP A 169 -8.91 2.65 -68.52
C ASP A 169 -8.09 2.24 -69.76
N PHE A 170 -7.39 1.10 -69.71
CA PHE A 170 -6.61 0.60 -70.84
C PHE A 170 -7.48 0.25 -72.05
N GLU A 171 -8.61 -0.41 -71.83
CA GLU A 171 -9.53 -0.77 -72.91
C GLU A 171 -10.12 0.46 -73.59
N LYS A 172 -10.50 1.47 -72.80
CA LYS A 172 -10.99 2.76 -73.30
C LYS A 172 -9.92 3.56 -74.05
N ASP A 173 -8.75 3.75 -73.44
CA ASP A 173 -7.77 4.71 -73.92
C ASP A 173 -6.87 4.12 -75.01
N ILE A 174 -6.62 2.80 -74.97
CA ILE A 174 -5.70 2.10 -75.87
C ILE A 174 -6.49 1.26 -76.87
N VAL A 175 -7.17 0.20 -76.43
CA VAL A 175 -7.80 -0.80 -77.32
C VAL A 175 -8.84 -0.15 -78.24
N ASN A 176 -9.78 0.61 -77.66
CA ASN A 176 -10.86 1.26 -78.40
C ASN A 176 -10.38 2.44 -79.26
N THR A 177 -9.21 3.00 -79.00
CA THR A 177 -8.66 4.08 -79.85
C THR A 177 -7.85 3.53 -81.02
N ILE A 178 -7.07 2.48 -80.79
CA ILE A 178 -6.24 1.85 -81.82
C ILE A 178 -7.10 1.16 -82.87
N THR A 179 -8.16 0.46 -82.45
CA THR A 179 -9.12 -0.19 -83.37
C THR A 179 -9.80 0.79 -84.33
N LYS A 180 -9.97 2.06 -83.94
CA LYS A 180 -10.58 3.12 -84.77
C LYS A 180 -9.62 3.77 -85.76
N LYS A 181 -8.30 3.68 -85.55
CA LYS A 181 -7.28 4.32 -86.40
C LYS A 181 -6.38 3.26 -87.05
N LYS A 182 -6.60 2.95 -88.33
CA LYS A 182 -5.76 2.00 -89.10
C LYS A 182 -4.32 2.53 -89.22
N GLY A 183 -3.40 2.00 -88.42
CA GLY A 183 -1.95 2.25 -88.54
C GLY A 183 -1.11 1.65 -87.40
N SER A 184 -0.24 0.68 -87.72
CA SER A 184 0.57 -0.08 -86.75
C SER A 184 1.53 0.80 -85.93
N ILE A 185 2.11 1.83 -86.54
CA ILE A 185 3.08 2.74 -85.86
C ILE A 185 2.38 3.65 -84.83
N ILE A 186 1.15 4.08 -85.10
CA ILE A 186 0.36 4.90 -84.17
C ILE A 186 -0.11 4.06 -82.97
N ALA A 187 -0.34 2.76 -83.20
CA ALA A 187 -0.73 1.82 -82.16
C ALA A 187 0.40 1.60 -81.14
N SER A 188 1.62 1.34 -81.61
CA SER A 188 2.78 1.11 -80.74
C SER A 188 3.18 2.36 -79.94
N ASP A 189 3.21 3.53 -80.57
CA ASP A 189 3.51 4.81 -79.89
C ASP A 189 2.51 5.11 -78.77
N LYS A 190 1.22 4.81 -79.00
CA LYS A 190 0.17 5.05 -78.00
C LYS A 190 0.30 4.11 -76.78
N VAL A 191 0.65 2.84 -77.00
CA VAL A 191 0.93 1.89 -75.91
C VAL A 191 2.15 2.33 -75.11
N LEU A 192 3.21 2.79 -75.77
CA LEU A 192 4.42 3.26 -75.12
C LEU A 192 4.15 4.46 -74.20
N ARG A 193 3.47 5.50 -74.71
CA ARG A 193 3.09 6.68 -73.91
C ARG A 193 2.23 6.30 -72.70
N TYR A 194 1.29 5.37 -72.86
CA TYR A 194 0.47 4.88 -71.74
C TYR A 194 1.33 4.23 -70.65
N MET A 195 2.31 3.40 -71.03
CA MET A 195 3.22 2.77 -70.07
C MET A 195 4.07 3.83 -69.35
N GLU A 196 4.62 4.82 -70.07
CA GLU A 196 5.39 5.92 -69.49
C GLU A 196 4.56 6.76 -68.51
N ASP A 197 3.31 7.07 -68.86
CA ASP A 197 2.39 7.81 -67.99
C ASP A 197 2.03 7.01 -66.74
N LYS A 198 1.80 5.69 -66.85
CA LYS A 198 1.55 4.83 -65.69
C LYS A 198 2.78 4.70 -64.79
N ILE A 199 3.98 4.62 -65.35
CA ILE A 199 5.23 4.62 -64.58
C ILE A 199 5.36 5.94 -63.79
N ARG A 200 5.21 7.10 -64.47
CA ARG A 200 5.24 8.41 -63.80
C ARG A 200 4.18 8.55 -62.70
N SER A 201 2.94 8.14 -62.98
CA SER A 201 1.86 8.18 -61.99
C SER A 201 2.17 7.29 -60.77
N ARG A 202 2.77 6.12 -60.97
CA ARG A 202 3.19 5.22 -59.88
C ARG A 202 4.29 5.85 -59.04
N ASP A 203 5.26 6.52 -59.66
CA ASP A 203 6.35 7.19 -58.94
C ASP A 203 5.83 8.35 -58.06
N VAL A 204 4.85 9.11 -58.56
CA VAL A 204 4.14 10.15 -57.76
C VAL A 204 3.40 9.52 -56.58
N LEU A 205 2.71 8.40 -56.79
CA LEU A 205 2.01 7.69 -55.72
C LEU A 205 2.99 7.13 -54.67
N LYS A 206 4.12 6.58 -55.10
CA LYS A 206 5.17 6.09 -54.21
C LYS A 206 5.68 7.20 -53.29
N GLU A 207 5.95 8.38 -53.84
CA GLU A 207 6.40 9.51 -53.02
C GLU A 207 5.32 9.98 -52.05
N LYS A 208 4.07 10.03 -52.48
CA LYS A 208 2.93 10.35 -51.60
C LYS A 208 2.81 9.36 -50.43
N ILE A 209 2.92 8.06 -50.69
CA ILE A 209 2.87 7.03 -49.66
C ILE A 209 4.07 7.15 -48.72
N ARG A 210 5.27 7.41 -49.25
CA ARG A 210 6.49 7.62 -48.46
C ARG A 210 6.33 8.77 -47.45
N LEU A 211 5.91 9.94 -47.93
CA LEU A 211 5.66 11.11 -47.08
C LEU A 211 4.59 10.83 -46.01
N LYS A 212 3.51 10.14 -46.37
CA LYS A 212 2.47 9.75 -45.41
C LYS A 212 3.01 8.76 -44.36
N ASN A 213 3.84 7.79 -44.77
CA ASN A 213 4.48 6.85 -43.86
C ASN A 213 5.41 7.56 -42.86
N ASP A 214 6.21 8.51 -43.33
CA ASP A 214 7.11 9.29 -42.48
C ASP A 214 6.32 10.17 -41.49
N SER A 215 5.23 10.80 -41.93
CA SER A 215 4.31 11.56 -41.07
C SER A 215 3.70 10.69 -39.98
N LEU A 216 3.18 9.50 -40.34
CA LEU A 216 2.62 8.55 -39.38
C LEU A 216 3.66 8.00 -38.40
N LYS A 217 4.91 7.78 -38.84
CA LYS A 217 6.02 7.39 -37.95
C LYS A 217 6.30 8.47 -36.90
N VAL A 218 6.30 9.75 -37.29
CA VAL A 218 6.48 10.86 -36.37
C VAL A 218 5.30 10.95 -35.39
N GLN A 219 4.07 10.80 -35.88
CA GLN A 219 2.88 10.79 -35.02
C GLN A 219 2.91 9.63 -34.02
N LYS A 220 3.25 8.42 -34.46
CA LYS A 220 3.44 7.25 -33.58
C LYS A 220 4.45 7.54 -32.47
N LYS A 221 5.63 8.07 -32.82
CA LYS A 221 6.66 8.44 -31.83
C LYS A 221 6.15 9.46 -30.83
N LYS A 222 5.41 10.48 -31.29
CA LYS A 222 4.79 11.49 -30.42
C LYS A 222 3.80 10.86 -29.44
N MET A 223 2.90 10.00 -29.91
CA MET A 223 1.90 9.33 -29.07
C MET A 223 2.57 8.38 -28.07
N GLN A 224 3.59 7.63 -28.48
CA GLN A 224 4.37 6.78 -27.59
C GLN A 224 5.08 7.57 -26.49
N MET A 225 5.64 8.74 -26.83
CA MET A 225 6.27 9.61 -25.83
C MET A 225 5.24 10.20 -24.85
N GLN A 226 4.05 10.59 -25.34
CA GLN A 226 2.97 11.05 -24.47
C GLN A 226 2.47 9.94 -23.54
N LEU A 227 2.39 8.69 -24.02
CA LEU A 227 2.04 7.55 -23.19
C LEU A 227 3.07 7.33 -22.09
N ARG A 228 4.37 7.31 -22.41
CA ARG A 228 5.45 7.20 -21.42
C ARG A 228 5.41 8.30 -20.37
N GLN A 229 5.22 9.55 -20.79
CA GLN A 229 5.07 10.67 -19.83
C GLN A 229 3.87 10.50 -18.90
N LYS A 230 2.78 9.90 -19.38
CA LYS A 230 1.61 9.60 -18.55
C LYS A 230 1.84 8.41 -17.63
N GLU A 231 2.56 7.40 -18.09
CA GLU A 231 2.99 6.25 -17.28
C GLU A 231 3.96 6.69 -16.18
N GLU A 232 5.00 7.47 -16.49
CA GLU A 232 5.94 8.04 -15.51
C GLU A 232 5.24 8.95 -14.49
N LEU A 233 4.23 9.73 -14.90
CA LEU A 233 3.42 10.53 -13.98
C LEU A 233 2.51 9.65 -13.09
N GLY A 234 2.05 8.51 -13.59
CA GLY A 234 1.32 7.51 -12.83
C GLY A 234 2.22 6.71 -11.88
N GLU A 235 3.47 6.46 -12.29
CA GLU A 235 4.51 5.78 -11.51
C GLU A 235 5.08 6.71 -10.43
N ALA A 236 5.14 8.03 -10.67
CA ALA A 236 5.42 9.02 -9.62
C ALA A 236 4.35 9.08 -8.52
N LEU A 237 3.19 8.46 -8.74
CA LEU A 237 2.06 8.45 -7.83
C LEU A 237 1.79 7.01 -7.39
N HIS A 238 2.73 6.42 -6.64
CA HIS A 238 2.58 5.04 -6.19
C HIS A 238 1.33 4.90 -5.32
N GLU A 239 0.57 3.83 -5.56
CA GLU A 239 -0.55 3.46 -4.69
C GLU A 239 -0.10 3.29 -3.23
N VAL A 240 1.16 2.86 -3.03
CA VAL A 240 1.80 2.78 -1.71
C VAL A 240 1.93 4.16 -1.05
N ASP A 241 2.32 5.21 -1.77
CA ASP A 241 2.42 6.57 -1.22
C ASP A 241 1.04 7.10 -0.81
N PHE A 242 0.01 6.80 -1.61
CA PHE A 242 -1.37 7.12 -1.24
C PHE A 242 -1.85 6.37 -0.01
N GLN A 243 -1.54 5.08 0.09
CA GLN A 243 -1.88 4.28 1.26
C GLN A 243 -1.12 4.76 2.49
N GLN A 244 0.17 5.12 2.35
CA GLN A 244 0.96 5.71 3.41
C GLN A 244 0.35 7.03 3.89
N LEU A 245 0.00 7.94 2.98
CA LEU A 245 -0.63 9.21 3.34
C LEU A 245 -1.97 9.01 4.07
N LYS A 246 -2.76 8.02 3.66
CA LYS A 246 -4.01 7.65 4.35
C LYS A 246 -3.74 7.14 5.77
N ILE A 247 -2.73 6.30 5.94
CA ILE A 247 -2.33 5.77 7.26
C ILE A 247 -1.84 6.92 8.15
N GLU A 248 -0.96 7.79 7.65
CA GLU A 248 -0.45 8.94 8.40
C GLU A 248 -1.58 9.88 8.82
N ASN A 249 -2.52 10.18 7.93
CA ASN A 249 -3.68 11.02 8.24
C ASN A 249 -4.56 10.38 9.33
N ALA A 250 -4.84 9.07 9.23
CA ALA A 250 -5.59 8.34 10.26
C ALA A 250 -4.87 8.40 11.62
N GLN A 251 -3.54 8.22 11.66
CA GLN A 251 -2.75 8.33 12.88
C GLN A 251 -2.74 9.75 13.46
N PHE A 252 -2.71 10.79 12.62
CA PHE A 252 -2.79 12.17 13.09
C PHE A 252 -4.17 12.49 13.65
N LEU A 253 -5.24 12.01 13.04
CA LEU A 253 -6.60 12.17 13.55
C LEU A 253 -6.76 11.50 14.92
N GLU A 254 -6.25 10.28 15.09
CA GLU A 254 -6.27 9.57 16.39
C GLU A 254 -5.51 10.35 17.47
N LYS A 255 -4.32 10.87 17.15
CA LYS A 255 -3.54 11.73 18.08
C LYS A 255 -4.28 13.02 18.42
N ILE A 256 -4.95 13.65 17.46
CA ILE A 256 -5.75 14.86 17.70
C ILE A 256 -6.90 14.52 18.67
N GLU A 257 -7.58 13.40 18.45
CA GLU A 257 -8.69 12.96 19.30
C GLU A 257 -8.22 12.66 20.74
N GLU A 258 -7.10 11.95 20.91
CA GLU A 258 -6.49 11.71 22.21
C GLU A 258 -6.20 13.03 22.95
N ARG A 259 -5.57 14.00 22.27
CA ARG A 259 -5.26 15.31 22.86
C ARG A 259 -6.50 16.12 23.19
N ASN A 260 -7.55 16.01 22.37
CA ASN A 260 -8.84 16.64 22.67
C ASN A 260 -9.50 16.06 23.91
N GLN A 261 -9.43 14.74 24.09
CA GLN A 261 -9.95 14.06 25.28
C GLN A 261 -9.19 14.48 26.55
N ASP A 262 -7.86 14.55 26.47
CA ASP A 262 -7.03 15.01 27.59
C ASP A 262 -7.28 16.49 27.93
N LEU A 263 -7.42 17.34 26.91
CA LEU A 263 -7.80 18.74 27.09
C LEU A 263 -9.16 18.86 27.79
N LEU A 264 -10.13 18.03 27.40
CA LEU A 264 -11.46 18.01 28.03
C LEU A 264 -11.36 17.58 29.49
N ARG A 265 -10.61 16.52 29.81
CA ARG A 265 -10.37 16.08 31.19
C ARG A 265 -9.74 17.19 32.04
N GLN A 266 -8.71 17.84 31.53
CA GLN A 266 -8.06 18.95 32.23
C GLN A 266 -9.02 20.14 32.45
N LYS A 267 -9.83 20.50 31.44
CA LYS A 267 -10.85 21.54 31.58
C LYS A 267 -11.85 21.22 32.70
N MET A 268 -12.30 19.96 32.81
CA MET A 268 -13.19 19.54 33.89
C MET A 268 -12.51 19.64 35.27
N THR A 269 -11.26 19.19 35.38
CA THR A 269 -10.48 19.30 36.62
C THR A 269 -10.29 20.75 37.06
N VAL A 270 -9.92 21.63 36.13
CA VAL A 270 -9.77 23.08 36.37
C VAL A 270 -11.11 23.69 36.78
N GLY A 271 -12.21 23.33 36.11
CA GLY A 271 -13.56 23.77 36.46
C GLY A 271 -13.94 23.37 37.90
N ASN A 272 -13.70 22.12 38.29
CA ASN A 272 -13.96 21.63 39.64
C ASN A 272 -13.09 22.35 40.69
N ALA A 273 -11.80 22.51 40.43
CA ALA A 273 -10.89 23.23 41.32
C ALA A 273 -11.33 24.70 41.49
N LEU A 274 -11.78 25.35 40.41
CA LEU A 274 -12.30 26.71 40.44
C LEU A 274 -13.58 26.83 41.28
N GLN A 275 -14.50 25.85 41.19
CA GLN A 275 -15.69 25.79 42.02
C GLN A 275 -15.34 25.70 43.50
N ILE A 276 -14.42 24.78 43.86
CA ILE A 276 -13.93 24.60 45.23
C ILE A 276 -13.27 25.89 45.74
N LEU A 277 -12.39 26.49 44.94
CA LEU A 277 -11.71 27.73 45.28
C LEU A 277 -12.71 28.87 45.54
N ASN A 278 -13.71 29.02 44.67
CA ASN A 278 -14.75 30.03 44.83
C ASN A 278 -15.60 29.80 46.08
N PHE A 279 -15.92 28.54 46.40
CA PHE A 279 -16.62 28.18 47.64
C PHE A 279 -15.83 28.65 48.88
N TYR A 280 -14.54 28.30 48.96
CA TYR A 280 -13.70 28.70 50.09
C TYR A 280 -13.43 30.20 50.14
N LYS A 281 -13.30 30.87 49.00
CA LYS A 281 -13.19 32.33 48.92
C LYS A 281 -14.42 33.03 49.53
N ARG A 282 -15.64 32.58 49.19
CA ARG A 282 -16.89 33.12 49.75
C ARG A 282 -17.01 32.83 51.25
N LYS A 283 -16.65 31.61 51.68
CA LYS A 283 -16.66 31.23 53.10
C LYS A 283 -15.71 32.11 53.91
N LEU A 284 -14.48 32.29 53.42
CA LEU A 284 -13.48 33.16 54.04
C LEU A 284 -13.98 34.60 54.13
N GLN A 285 -14.51 35.16 53.03
CA GLN A 285 -15.06 36.52 53.03
C GLN A 285 -16.17 36.68 54.09
N THR A 286 -17.08 35.71 54.20
CA THR A 286 -18.15 35.73 55.20
C THR A 286 -17.59 35.69 56.63
N THR A 287 -16.65 34.79 56.91
CA THR A 287 -16.01 34.71 58.24
C THR A 287 -15.22 35.95 58.58
N THR A 288 -14.51 36.55 57.62
CA THR A 288 -13.79 37.80 57.82
C THR A 288 -14.74 38.95 58.11
N SER A 289 -15.86 39.08 57.38
CA SER A 289 -16.89 40.08 57.66
C SER A 289 -17.56 39.89 59.03
N MET A 290 -17.76 38.66 59.48
CA MET A 290 -18.25 38.40 60.84
C MET A 290 -17.21 38.78 61.89
N ALA A 291 -15.94 38.43 61.67
CA ALA A 291 -14.85 38.79 62.58
C ALA A 291 -14.70 40.31 62.70
N THR A 292 -14.73 41.05 61.60
CA THR A 292 -14.67 42.52 61.63
C THR A 292 -15.87 43.13 62.36
N ARG A 293 -17.08 42.57 62.19
CA ARG A 293 -18.26 42.98 62.96
C ARG A 293 -18.07 42.74 64.46
N LEU A 294 -17.61 41.54 64.85
CA LEU A 294 -17.36 41.21 66.26
C LEU A 294 -16.30 42.11 66.89
N VAL A 295 -15.22 42.43 66.16
CA VAL A 295 -14.20 43.39 66.63
C VAL A 295 -14.83 44.76 66.87
N LYS A 296 -15.72 45.22 65.99
CA LYS A 296 -16.46 46.48 66.18
C LYS A 296 -17.38 46.42 67.40
N ASP A 297 -18.11 45.33 67.58
CA ASP A 297 -19.01 45.14 68.74
C ASP A 297 -18.22 45.09 70.06
N ILE A 298 -17.05 44.44 70.08
CA ILE A 298 -16.15 44.41 71.24
C ILE A 298 -15.66 45.82 71.56
N ALA A 299 -15.21 46.59 70.55
CA ALA A 299 -14.77 47.95 70.75
C ALA A 299 -15.88 48.84 71.32
N GLN A 300 -17.09 48.75 70.77
CA GLN A 300 -18.26 49.49 71.27
C GLN A 300 -18.65 49.11 72.70
N ARG A 301 -18.59 47.82 73.05
CA ARG A 301 -18.84 47.34 74.42
C ARG A 301 -17.77 47.82 75.39
N LYS A 302 -16.49 47.81 75.01
CA LYS A 302 -15.40 48.37 75.82
C LYS A 302 -15.60 49.86 76.10
N GLU A 303 -15.93 50.64 75.07
CA GLU A 303 -16.24 52.07 75.25
C GLU A 303 -17.43 52.29 76.18
N SER A 304 -18.48 51.47 76.07
CA SER A 304 -19.65 51.54 76.95
C SER A 304 -19.30 51.17 78.39
N LEU A 305 -18.45 50.15 78.60
CA LEU A 305 -17.94 49.78 79.92
C LEU A 305 -17.11 50.91 80.54
N GLU A 306 -16.22 51.55 79.78
CA GLU A 306 -15.44 52.70 80.25
C GLU A 306 -16.32 53.91 80.62
N LYS A 307 -17.46 54.11 79.93
CA LYS A 307 -18.45 55.13 80.31
C LYS A 307 -19.13 54.79 81.62
N ILE A 308 -19.60 53.55 81.77
CA ILE A 308 -20.26 53.07 83.01
C ILE A 308 -19.29 53.11 84.19
N GLU A 309 -18.03 52.74 83.99
CA GLU A 309 -17.00 52.80 85.04
C GLU A 309 -16.74 54.24 85.49
N ARG A 310 -16.64 55.19 84.54
CA ARG A 310 -16.54 56.62 84.86
C ARG A 310 -17.77 57.16 85.60
N GLU A 311 -18.97 56.77 85.17
CA GLU A 311 -20.22 57.11 85.86
C GLU A 311 -20.26 56.50 87.26
N GLY A 312 -19.81 55.25 87.44
CA GLY A 312 -19.71 54.57 88.73
C GLY A 312 -18.79 55.32 89.71
N ILE A 313 -17.60 55.71 89.27
CA ILE A 313 -16.66 56.53 90.07
C ILE A 313 -17.29 57.88 90.44
N LEU A 314 -18.00 58.52 89.51
CA LEU A 314 -18.68 59.80 89.76
C LEU A 314 -19.78 59.64 90.82
N VAL A 315 -20.63 58.62 90.68
CA VAL A 315 -21.70 58.31 91.64
C VAL A 315 -21.13 58.03 93.02
N GLU A 316 -20.05 57.24 93.12
CA GLU A 316 -19.37 56.97 94.39
C GLU A 316 -18.82 58.26 95.02
N LYS A 317 -18.17 59.13 94.22
CA LYS A 317 -17.68 60.43 94.69
C LYS A 317 -18.82 61.34 95.16
N MET A 318 -19.93 61.40 94.43
CA MET A 318 -21.12 62.17 94.82
C MET A 318 -21.76 61.60 96.09
N ALA A 319 -21.82 60.27 96.25
CA ALA A 319 -22.31 59.61 97.45
C ALA A 319 -21.44 59.94 98.67
N LEU A 320 -20.11 59.89 98.54
CA LEU A 320 -19.17 60.31 99.58
C LEU A 320 -19.33 61.78 99.95
N GLN A 321 -19.50 62.67 98.96
CA GLN A 321 -19.73 64.09 99.20
C GLN A 321 -21.06 64.35 99.90
N SER A 322 -22.13 63.66 99.50
CA SER A 322 -23.44 63.70 100.15
C SER A 322 -23.34 63.21 101.59
N TYR A 323 -22.72 62.04 101.83
CA TYR A 323 -22.49 61.50 103.16
C TYR A 323 -21.69 62.46 104.04
N ARG A 324 -20.64 63.08 103.49
CA ARG A 324 -19.85 64.12 104.18
C ARG A 324 -20.67 65.36 104.51
N SER A 325 -21.53 65.82 103.60
CA SER A 325 -22.43 66.95 103.84
C SER A 325 -23.46 66.64 104.92
N VAL A 326 -24.07 65.46 104.89
CA VAL A 326 -24.99 64.97 105.94
C VAL A 326 -24.26 64.88 107.28
N TRP A 327 -23.06 64.32 107.32
CA TRP A 327 -22.24 64.25 108.53
C TRP A 327 -21.86 65.63 109.07
N GLN A 328 -21.50 66.59 108.20
CA GLN A 328 -21.22 67.97 108.61
C GLN A 328 -22.45 68.67 109.18
N LYS A 329 -23.63 68.49 108.57
CA LYS A 329 -24.90 69.00 109.10
C LYS A 329 -25.23 68.38 110.46
N ALA A 330 -25.07 67.06 110.61
CA ALA A 330 -25.24 66.38 111.88
C ALA A 330 -24.24 66.87 112.95
N LYS A 331 -22.99 67.13 112.57
CA LYS A 331 -21.96 67.71 113.45
C LYS A 331 -22.31 69.14 113.88
N LEU A 332 -22.78 69.99 112.96
CA LEU A 332 -23.23 71.34 113.26
C LEU A 332 -24.45 71.33 114.18
N ALA A 333 -25.46 70.50 113.90
CA ALA A 333 -26.61 70.31 114.78
C ALA A 333 -26.19 69.83 116.18
N SER A 334 -25.19 68.95 116.29
CA SER A 334 -24.61 68.54 117.58
C SER A 334 -23.90 69.71 118.29
N HIS A 335 -23.17 70.57 117.57
CA HIS A 335 -22.55 71.77 118.14
C HIS A 335 -23.56 72.85 118.53
N GLU A 336 -24.65 73.03 117.76
CA GLU A 336 -25.76 73.93 118.08
C GLU A 336 -26.51 73.44 119.33
N LEU A 337 -26.74 72.13 119.46
CA LEU A 337 -27.26 71.53 120.70
C LEU A 337 -26.30 71.76 121.89
N GLN A 338 -25.00 71.79 121.65
CA GLN A 338 -23.99 72.03 122.68
C GLN A 338 -23.82 73.53 123.04
N ALA A 339 -24.14 74.44 122.12
CA ALA A 339 -24.15 75.90 122.35
C ALA A 339 -25.44 76.39 123.04
N LEU A 340 -26.51 75.60 123.01
CA LEU A 340 -27.74 75.83 123.79
C LEU A 340 -27.64 75.29 125.23
N LEU A 341 -26.49 74.74 125.64
CA LEU A 341 -26.23 74.37 127.03
C LEU A 341 -25.63 75.57 127.80
N PRO A 342 -26.29 76.09 128.84
CA PRO A 342 -25.74 77.17 129.67
C PRO A 342 -24.51 76.70 130.47
N GLU A 343 -23.51 77.58 130.54
CA GLU A 343 -22.29 77.44 131.34
C GLU A 343 -22.66 77.27 132.83
N GLN A 344 -22.44 76.07 133.38
CA GLN A 344 -22.51 75.75 134.81
C GLN A 344 -21.21 75.02 135.16
N VAL A 345 -20.19 75.73 135.66
CA VAL A 345 -19.85 75.92 137.09
C VAL A 345 -19.62 74.61 137.86
N ALA A 346 -18.33 74.41 138.18
CA ALA A 346 -17.74 73.82 139.37
C ALA A 346 -18.18 72.41 139.84
N ARG A 347 -17.23 71.46 139.81
CA ARG A 347 -16.37 71.15 140.97
C ARG A 347 -15.14 70.35 140.56
#